data_AF-A0A165P3J6-F1
#
_entry.id   AF-A0A165P3J6-F1
#
_cell.length_a   1.000
_cell.length_b   1.000
_cell.length_c   1.000
_cell.angle_alpha   90.00
_cell.angle_beta   90.00
_cell.angle_gamma   90.00
#
_symmetry.space_group_name_H-M   'P 1'
#
loop_
_entity.id
_entity.type
_entity.pdbx_description
1 polymer ?
#
loop_
_entity_poly.entity_id
_entity_poly.type
_entity_poly.pdbx_seq_one_letter_code
_entity_poly.pdbx_strand_id
1 'polypeptide(L)'
;MASILVPVLYIVLVFGGLWAFSSWYRKRNAAQVYEPYFPQHRERDLYISLLQKSDPPAPESLLKAALVRRAMTDVTRILRIREDKPALQILLQKGSIGDDLWSSVLAAEKEMETELLEVAAEANAYVEGWGQVIFQTASEMMANERMRALLERVPAMRSEAGECWLV
;
A
#
# COMPACT_ATOMS: atom_id res chain seq x y z
N MET A 1 -30.26 48.48 -31.01
CA MET A 1 -30.23 48.02 -29.61
C MET A 1 -29.47 46.71 -29.56
N ALA A 2 -28.29 46.69 -28.94
CA ALA A 2 -27.45 45.49 -28.90
C ALA A 2 -28.17 44.39 -28.09
N SER A 3 -28.45 43.26 -28.73
CA SER A 3 -29.16 42.15 -28.13
C SER A 3 -28.29 41.50 -27.05
N ILE A 4 -28.66 41.66 -25.78
CA ILE A 4 -28.03 41.03 -24.59
C ILE A 4 -28.05 39.50 -24.68
N LEU A 5 -28.95 38.95 -25.49
CA LEU A 5 -29.08 37.52 -25.74
C LEU A 5 -27.84 36.90 -26.37
N VAL A 6 -27.16 37.61 -27.29
CA VAL A 6 -25.96 37.10 -27.98
C VAL A 6 -24.78 36.89 -27.02
N PRO A 7 -24.37 37.86 -26.18
CA PRO A 7 -23.29 37.64 -25.22
C PRO A 7 -23.65 36.63 -24.13
N VAL A 8 -24.91 36.58 -23.69
CA VAL A 8 -25.36 35.57 -22.71
C VAL A 8 -25.28 34.16 -23.31
N LEU A 9 -25.75 33.97 -24.55
CA LEU A 9 -25.68 32.69 -25.24
C LEU A 9 -24.23 32.24 -25.44
N TYR A 10 -23.32 33.15 -25.78
CA TYR A 10 -21.90 32.86 -25.91
C TYR A 10 -21.30 32.33 -24.60
N ILE A 11 -21.60 32.99 -23.47
CA ILE A 11 -21.14 32.55 -22.15
C ILE A 11 -21.69 31.16 -21.83
N VAL A 12 -22.98 30.92 -22.03
CA VAL A 12 -23.59 29.60 -21.76
C VAL A 12 -22.96 28.50 -22.61
N LEU A 13 -22.69 28.75 -23.90
CA LEU A 13 -22.04 27.78 -24.78
C LEU A 13 -20.59 27.49 -24.34
N VAL A 14 -19.82 28.53 -23.99
CA VAL A 14 -18.44 28.37 -23.54
C VAL A 14 -18.37 27.62 -22.21
N PHE A 15 -19.16 28.03 -21.21
CA PHE A 15 -19.18 27.37 -19.90
C PHE A 15 -19.78 25.97 -19.97
N GLY A 16 -20.83 25.77 -20.75
CA GLY A 16 -21.43 24.46 -20.97
C GLY A 16 -20.47 23.50 -21.67
N GLY A 17 -19.78 23.97 -22.71
CA GLY A 17 -18.74 23.21 -23.41
C GLY A 17 -17.56 22.86 -22.50
N LEU A 18 -17.06 23.83 -21.71
CA LEU A 18 -15.99 23.61 -20.73
C LEU A 18 -16.41 22.61 -19.64
N TRP A 19 -17.65 22.69 -19.15
CA TRP A 19 -18.16 21.78 -18.13
C TRP A 19 -18.31 20.35 -18.65
N ALA A 20 -18.86 20.19 -19.86
CA ALA A 20 -18.97 18.90 -20.54
C ALA A 20 -17.58 18.30 -20.82
N PHE A 21 -16.63 19.10 -21.32
CA PHE A 21 -15.26 18.66 -21.56
C PHE A 21 -14.53 18.30 -20.27
N SER A 22 -14.63 19.13 -19.23
CA SER A 22 -13.98 18.91 -17.92
C SER A 22 -14.51 17.65 -17.24
N SER A 23 -15.83 17.44 -17.25
CA SER A 23 -16.44 16.24 -16.67
C SER A 23 -16.04 14.97 -17.43
N TRP A 24 -16.02 15.01 -18.77
CA TRP A 24 -15.58 13.90 -19.59
C TRP A 24 -14.09 13.59 -19.43
N TYR A 25 -13.23 14.61 -19.45
CA TYR A 25 -11.78 14.47 -19.28
C TYR A 25 -11.44 13.92 -17.88
N ARG A 26 -12.04 14.46 -16.82
CA ARG A 26 -11.87 13.92 -15.45
C ARG A 26 -12.31 12.47 -15.36
N LYS A 27 -13.44 12.10 -15.97
CA LYS A 27 -13.95 10.73 -15.95
C LYS A 27 -12.99 9.76 -16.66
N ARG A 28 -12.37 10.19 -17.77
CA ARG A 28 -11.37 9.37 -18.48
C ARG A 28 -10.04 9.29 -17.74
N ASN A 29 -9.58 10.39 -17.16
CA ASN A 29 -8.35 10.40 -16.38
C ASN A 29 -8.48 9.55 -15.11
N ALA A 30 -9.65 9.57 -14.46
CA ALA A 30 -9.95 8.71 -13.31
C ALA A 30 -10.09 7.22 -13.67
N ALA A 31 -10.28 6.88 -14.95
CA ALA A 31 -10.35 5.51 -15.42
C ALA A 31 -8.98 4.96 -15.86
N GLN A 32 -7.90 5.76 -15.77
CA GLN A 32 -6.56 5.22 -15.96
C GLN A 32 -6.21 4.30 -14.79
N VAL A 33 -5.98 3.03 -15.12
CA VAL A 33 -5.58 2.01 -14.16
C VAL A 33 -4.06 2.00 -14.14
N TYR A 34 -3.48 2.47 -13.05
CA TYR A 34 -2.05 2.35 -12.80
C TYR A 34 -1.70 0.93 -12.38
N GLU A 35 -0.49 0.49 -12.72
CA GLU A 35 0.02 -0.77 -12.20
C GLU A 35 0.17 -0.67 -10.67
N PRO A 36 -0.39 -1.62 -9.89
CA PRO A 36 -0.25 -1.62 -8.44
C PRO A 36 1.22 -1.64 -8.02
N TYR A 37 1.61 -0.73 -7.12
CA TYR A 37 3.01 -0.63 -6.67
C TYR A 37 3.46 -1.86 -5.87
N PHE A 38 2.57 -2.42 -5.04
CA PHE A 38 2.82 -3.63 -4.28
C PHE A 38 2.14 -4.85 -4.90
N PRO A 39 2.73 -6.05 -4.75
CA PRO A 39 2.05 -7.28 -5.10
C PRO A 39 0.83 -7.50 -4.17
N GLN A 40 -0.04 -8.42 -4.59
CA GLN A 40 -1.24 -8.81 -3.84
C GLN A 40 -0.91 -9.15 -2.38
N HIS A 41 -1.84 -8.79 -1.48
CA HIS A 41 -1.67 -8.93 -0.03
C HIS A 41 -2.05 -10.33 0.44
N ARG A 42 -1.09 -11.26 0.35
CA ARG A 42 -1.31 -12.67 0.67
C ARG A 42 -1.75 -12.88 2.11
N GLU A 43 -1.17 -12.18 3.07
CA GLU A 43 -1.46 -12.36 4.49
C GLU A 43 -2.89 -11.90 4.83
N ARG A 44 -3.34 -10.80 4.23
CA ARG A 44 -4.74 -10.36 4.30
C ARG A 44 -5.67 -11.41 3.70
N ASP A 45 -5.38 -11.87 2.49
CA ASP A 45 -6.23 -12.84 1.80
C ASP A 45 -6.33 -14.16 2.57
N LEU A 46 -5.23 -14.59 3.21
CA LEU A 46 -5.23 -15.74 4.14
C LEU A 46 -6.09 -15.49 5.37
N TYR A 47 -5.99 -14.32 6.00
CA TYR A 47 -6.82 -13.97 7.15
C TYR A 47 -8.32 -13.94 6.80
N ILE A 48 -8.69 -13.32 5.68
CA ILE A 48 -10.08 -13.29 5.19
C ILE A 48 -10.57 -14.71 4.89
N SER A 49 -9.72 -15.54 4.26
CA SER A 49 -10.03 -16.94 3.99
C SER A 49 -10.26 -17.75 5.28
N LEU A 50 -9.48 -17.45 6.34
CA LEU A 50 -9.68 -18.05 7.67
C LEU A 50 -10.99 -17.58 8.31
N LEU A 51 -11.37 -16.32 8.15
CA LEU A 51 -12.62 -15.76 8.67
C LEU A 51 -13.85 -16.37 7.98
N GLN A 52 -13.75 -16.67 6.68
CA GLN A 52 -14.81 -17.30 5.89
C GLN A 52 -14.97 -18.81 6.16
N LYS A 53 -14.02 -19.43 6.86
CA LYS A 53 -14.05 -20.87 7.13
C LYS A 53 -15.05 -21.20 8.24
N SER A 54 -16.20 -21.75 7.87
CA SER A 54 -17.28 -22.09 8.80
C SER A 54 -17.22 -23.51 9.37
N ASP A 55 -16.52 -24.46 8.73
CA ASP A 55 -16.46 -25.86 9.17
C ASP A 55 -15.05 -26.49 8.98
N PRO A 56 -14.31 -26.82 10.06
CA PRO A 56 -14.47 -26.34 11.43
C PRO A 56 -14.10 -24.84 11.56
N PRO A 57 -14.69 -24.10 12.52
CA PRO A 57 -14.37 -22.70 12.73
C PRO A 57 -12.90 -22.52 13.14
N ALA A 58 -12.25 -21.50 12.59
CA ALA A 58 -10.88 -21.16 12.95
C ALA A 58 -10.82 -20.74 14.44
N PRO A 59 -9.87 -21.27 15.24
CA PRO A 59 -9.73 -20.85 16.61
C PRO A 59 -9.28 -19.39 16.68
N GLU A 60 -9.79 -18.66 17.68
CA GLU A 60 -9.50 -17.22 17.84
C GLU A 60 -8.00 -16.93 17.99
N SER A 61 -7.24 -17.83 18.61
CA SER A 61 -5.77 -17.73 18.71
C SER A 61 -5.08 -17.72 17.34
N LEU A 62 -5.59 -18.51 16.38
CA LEU A 62 -5.09 -18.53 15.02
C LEU A 62 -5.45 -17.25 14.26
N LEU A 63 -6.67 -16.73 14.46
CA LEU A 63 -7.09 -15.45 13.86
C LEU A 63 -6.25 -14.28 14.37
N LYS A 64 -5.98 -14.21 15.68
CA LYS A 64 -5.07 -13.21 16.28
C LYS A 64 -3.66 -13.33 15.72
N ALA A 65 -3.12 -14.54 15.60
CA ALA A 65 -1.79 -14.77 15.02
C ALA A 65 -1.74 -14.35 13.53
N ALA A 66 -2.78 -14.66 12.76
CA ALA A 66 -2.91 -14.25 11.37
C ALA A 66 -3.02 -12.72 11.23
N LEU A 67 -3.74 -12.04 12.12
CA LEU A 67 -3.83 -10.58 12.14
C LEU A 67 -2.46 -9.94 12.42
N VAL A 68 -1.68 -10.49 13.35
CA VAL A 68 -0.30 -10.02 13.61
C VAL A 68 0.58 -10.22 12.37
N ARG A 69 0.45 -11.36 11.67
CA ARG A 69 1.18 -11.59 10.41
C ARG A 69 0.79 -10.59 9.31
N ARG A 70 -0.49 -10.26 9.18
CA ARG A 70 -0.97 -9.19 8.29
C ARG A 70 -0.32 -7.85 8.65
N ALA A 71 -0.37 -7.47 9.94
CA ALA A 71 0.23 -6.24 10.44
C ALA A 71 1.75 -6.17 10.20
N MET A 72 2.48 -7.29 10.29
CA MET A 72 3.92 -7.33 9.97
C MET A 72 4.20 -6.99 8.50
N THR A 73 3.39 -7.52 7.57
CA THR A 73 3.48 -7.17 6.15
C THR A 73 3.19 -5.69 5.93
N ASP A 74 2.17 -5.14 6.60
CA ASP A 74 1.81 -3.72 6.49
C ASP A 74 2.92 -2.81 7.00
N VAL A 75 3.53 -3.14 8.15
CA VAL A 75 4.70 -2.43 8.69
C VAL A 75 5.89 -2.48 7.71
N THR A 76 6.13 -3.63 7.10
CA THR A 76 7.20 -3.78 6.11
C THR A 76 6.95 -2.88 4.89
N ARG A 77 5.70 -2.84 4.40
CA ARG A 77 5.30 -2.02 3.24
C ARG A 77 5.39 -0.54 3.54
N ILE A 78 4.90 -0.07 4.70
CA ILE A 78 4.97 1.37 5.04
C ILE A 78 6.42 1.84 5.22
N LEU A 79 7.30 1.02 5.81
CA LEU A 79 8.73 1.35 5.91
C LEU A 79 9.34 1.49 4.53
N ARG A 80 9.02 0.57 3.62
CA ARG A 80 9.46 0.65 2.22
C ARG A 80 8.95 1.89 1.50
N ILE A 81 7.66 2.25 1.63
CA ILE A 81 7.13 3.51 1.05
C ILE A 81 7.90 4.73 1.59
N ARG A 82 8.17 4.76 2.90
CA ARG A 82 8.89 5.88 3.54
C ARG A 82 10.32 6.04 3.01
N GLU A 83 11.00 4.94 2.70
CA GLU A 83 12.33 4.94 2.11
C GLU A 83 12.30 5.27 0.62
N ASP A 84 11.35 4.69 -0.13
CA ASP A 84 11.26 4.81 -1.59
C ASP A 84 10.76 6.21 -2.03
N LYS A 85 9.81 6.81 -1.31
CA LYS A 85 9.18 8.09 -1.67
C LYS A 85 10.17 9.24 -1.92
N PRO A 86 11.11 9.57 -1.01
CA PRO A 86 12.09 10.63 -1.29
C PRO A 86 13.04 10.27 -2.44
N ALA A 87 13.42 9.00 -2.59
CA ALA A 87 14.29 8.54 -3.67
C ALA A 87 13.60 8.68 -5.05
N LEU A 88 12.33 8.26 -5.15
CA LEU A 88 11.53 8.39 -6.37
C LEU A 88 11.24 9.84 -6.71
N GLN A 89 11.01 10.71 -5.73
CA GLN A 89 10.82 12.14 -5.97
C GLN A 89 12.06 12.77 -6.64
N ILE A 90 13.26 12.40 -6.21
CA ILE A 90 14.52 12.85 -6.84
C ILE A 90 14.63 12.33 -8.27
N LEU A 91 14.26 11.07 -8.52
CA LEU A 91 14.30 10.47 -9.86
C LEU A 91 13.26 11.08 -10.81
N LEU A 92 12.10 11.48 -10.30
CA LEU A 92 11.05 12.15 -11.06
C LEU A 92 11.52 13.53 -11.53
N GLN A 93 12.16 14.31 -10.65
CA GLN A 93 12.73 15.61 -11.00
C GLN A 93 13.82 15.52 -12.08
N LYS A 94 14.54 14.39 -12.14
CA LYS A 94 15.54 14.09 -13.18
C LYS A 94 14.92 13.58 -14.48
N GLY A 95 13.61 13.30 -14.51
CA GLY A 95 12.91 12.73 -15.66
C GLY A 95 13.27 11.27 -15.95
N SER A 96 13.82 10.54 -14.98
CA SER A 96 14.25 9.14 -15.15
C SER A 96 13.12 8.13 -14.91
N ILE A 97 11.99 8.56 -14.35
CA ILE A 97 10.80 7.73 -14.08
C ILE A 97 9.53 8.43 -14.62
N GLY A 98 8.50 7.65 -14.96
CA GLY A 98 7.20 8.17 -15.39
C GLY A 98 6.34 8.68 -14.23
N ASP A 99 5.42 9.60 -14.54
CA ASP A 99 4.43 10.11 -13.58
C ASP A 99 3.43 9.03 -13.13
N ASP A 100 3.24 8.00 -13.96
CA ASP A 100 2.42 6.82 -13.64
C ASP A 100 2.94 6.07 -12.41
N LEU A 101 4.26 5.89 -12.31
CA LEU A 101 4.90 5.22 -11.16
C LEU A 101 4.81 6.08 -9.90
N TRP A 102 4.97 7.39 -10.03
CA TRP A 102 4.81 8.31 -8.91
C TRP A 102 3.36 8.30 -8.39
N SER A 103 2.39 8.33 -9.31
CA SER A 103 0.97 8.23 -9.01
C SER A 103 0.61 6.89 -8.35
N SER A 104 1.21 5.78 -8.79
CA SER A 104 0.97 4.46 -8.19
C SER A 104 1.51 4.34 -6.77
N VAL A 105 2.66 4.96 -6.46
CA VAL A 105 3.18 5.02 -5.08
C VAL A 105 2.29 5.86 -4.18
N LEU A 106 1.79 7.01 -4.65
CA LEU A 106 0.85 7.83 -3.88
C LEU A 106 -0.49 7.13 -3.67
N ALA A 107 -0.95 6.34 -4.65
CA ALA A 107 -2.14 5.51 -4.49
C ALA A 107 -1.91 4.40 -3.45
N ALA A 108 -0.77 3.72 -3.53
CA ALA A 108 -0.39 2.67 -2.57
C ALA A 108 -0.22 3.20 -1.14
N GLU A 109 0.26 4.44 -0.96
CA GLU A 109 0.33 5.09 0.35
C GLU A 109 -1.07 5.24 0.97
N LYS A 110 -2.05 5.74 0.21
CA LYS A 110 -3.44 5.88 0.69
C LYS A 110 -4.12 4.54 0.94
N GLU A 111 -3.87 3.55 0.08
CA GLU A 111 -4.37 2.19 0.27
C GLU A 111 -3.80 1.59 1.58
N MET A 112 -2.50 1.78 1.83
CA MET A 112 -1.85 1.33 3.05
C MET A 112 -2.36 2.06 4.30
N GLU A 113 -2.59 3.37 4.24
CA GLU A 113 -3.20 4.11 5.35
C GLU A 113 -4.58 3.58 5.70
N THR A 114 -5.38 3.23 4.70
CA THR A 114 -6.71 2.62 4.90
C THR A 114 -6.58 1.24 5.53
N GLU A 115 -5.71 0.39 5.00
CA GLU A 115 -5.43 -0.95 5.53
C GLU A 115 -4.97 -0.92 7.00
N LEU A 116 -4.08 0.03 7.35
CA LEU A 116 -3.61 0.19 8.74
C LEU A 116 -4.75 0.57 9.70
N LEU A 117 -5.66 1.44 9.26
CA LEU A 117 -6.85 1.80 10.06
C LEU A 117 -7.79 0.60 10.24
N GLU A 118 -8.00 -0.19 9.19
CA GLU A 118 -8.81 -1.41 9.24
C GLU A 118 -8.20 -2.43 10.21
N VAL A 119 -6.90 -2.72 10.11
CA VAL A 119 -6.20 -3.65 11.01
C VAL A 119 -6.25 -3.17 12.46
N ALA A 120 -6.11 -1.85 12.70
CA ALA A 120 -6.25 -1.28 14.05
C ALA A 120 -7.66 -1.47 14.61
N ALA A 121 -8.68 -1.24 13.78
CA ALA A 121 -10.09 -1.41 14.17
C ALA A 121 -10.41 -2.89 14.45
N GLU A 122 -9.93 -3.81 13.60
CA GLU A 122 -10.07 -5.25 13.80
C GLU A 122 -9.36 -5.72 15.08
N ALA A 123 -8.15 -5.23 15.34
CA ALA A 123 -7.42 -5.55 16.57
C ALA A 123 -8.20 -5.09 17.81
N ASN A 124 -8.74 -3.86 17.78
CA ASN A 124 -9.58 -3.35 18.86
C ASN A 124 -10.88 -4.13 19.04
N ALA A 125 -11.43 -4.73 17.98
CA ALA A 125 -12.60 -5.59 18.06
C ALA A 125 -12.31 -6.92 18.79
N TYR A 126 -11.09 -7.45 18.68
CA TYR A 126 -10.68 -8.63 19.45
C TYR A 126 -10.33 -8.31 20.91
N VAL A 127 -9.57 -7.24 21.14
CA VAL A 127 -9.12 -6.82 22.47
C VAL A 127 -9.06 -5.29 22.49
N GLU A 128 -9.80 -4.67 23.41
CA GLU A 128 -9.84 -3.23 23.56
C GLU A 128 -8.42 -2.65 23.80
N GLY A 129 -8.04 -1.64 23.01
CA GLY A 129 -6.72 -1.01 23.08
C GLY A 129 -5.59 -1.75 22.35
N TRP A 130 -5.84 -2.95 21.80
CA TRP A 130 -4.80 -3.71 21.11
C TRP A 130 -4.33 -3.04 19.81
N GLY A 131 -5.20 -2.27 19.14
CA GLY A 131 -4.83 -1.54 17.92
C GLY A 131 -3.70 -0.53 18.09
N GLN A 132 -3.45 -0.02 19.30
CA GLN A 132 -2.34 0.89 19.57
C GLN A 132 -1.00 0.16 19.68
N VAL A 133 -1.03 -1.11 20.13
CA VAL A 133 0.17 -1.90 20.45
C VAL A 133 0.54 -2.86 19.30
N ILE A 134 -0.44 -3.33 18.52
CA ILE A 134 -0.24 -4.36 17.49
C ILE A 134 0.86 -4.00 16.49
N PHE A 135 0.94 -2.76 16.04
CA PHE A 135 1.97 -2.32 15.08
C PHE A 135 3.36 -2.21 15.70
N GLN A 136 3.45 -1.87 17.00
CA GLN A 136 4.73 -1.87 17.71
C GLN A 136 5.25 -3.31 17.84
N THR A 137 4.39 -4.23 18.27
CA THR A 137 4.72 -5.66 18.36
C THR A 137 5.08 -6.24 16.98
N ALA A 138 4.32 -5.89 15.93
CA ALA A 138 4.61 -6.33 14.57
C ALA A 138 5.98 -5.83 14.06
N SER A 139 6.34 -4.59 14.37
CA SER A 139 7.66 -4.03 14.03
C SER A 139 8.80 -4.79 14.72
N GLU A 140 8.66 -5.06 16.02
CA GLU A 140 9.65 -5.84 16.77
C GLU A 140 9.77 -7.28 16.26
N MET A 141 8.65 -7.93 15.94
CA MET A 141 8.63 -9.27 15.36
C MET A 141 9.29 -9.31 13.99
N MET A 142 9.01 -8.34 13.12
CA MET A 142 9.65 -8.22 11.81
C MET A 142 11.17 -8.04 11.95
N ALA A 143 11.61 -7.17 12.86
CA ALA A 143 13.04 -6.97 13.13
C ALA A 143 13.70 -8.26 13.67
N ASN A 144 13.02 -9.00 14.55
CA ASN A 144 13.48 -10.28 15.07
C ASN A 144 13.62 -11.34 13.97
N GLU A 145 12.62 -11.48 13.10
CA GLU A 145 12.65 -12.43 11.99
C GLU A 145 13.76 -12.09 11.00
N ARG A 146 13.96 -10.81 10.69
CA ARG A 146 15.08 -10.37 9.84
C ARG A 146 16.42 -10.72 10.47
N MET A 147 16.59 -10.50 11.77
CA MET A 147 17.83 -10.84 12.48
C MET A 147 18.07 -12.35 12.48
N ARG A 148 17.06 -13.17 12.78
CA ARG A 148 17.16 -14.63 12.76
C ARG A 148 17.51 -15.15 11.37
N ALA A 149 16.85 -14.66 10.33
CA ALA A 149 17.13 -15.05 8.94
C ALA A 149 18.56 -14.71 8.52
N LEU A 150 19.14 -13.61 9.01
CA LEU A 150 20.55 -13.29 8.78
C LEU A 150 21.46 -14.28 9.49
N LEU A 151 21.21 -14.59 10.77
CA LEU A 151 22.00 -15.54 11.55
C LEU A 151 21.99 -16.94 10.95
N GLU A 152 20.84 -17.40 10.45
CA GLU A 152 20.70 -18.69 9.76
C GLU A 152 21.51 -18.76 8.45
N ARG A 153 21.72 -17.62 7.78
CA ARG A 153 22.54 -17.53 6.56
C ARG A 153 24.05 -17.47 6.83
N VAL A 154 24.48 -17.12 8.05
CA VAL A 154 25.91 -16.97 8.38
C VAL A 154 26.75 -18.23 8.08
N PRO A 155 26.33 -19.46 8.44
CA PRO A 155 27.10 -20.66 8.14
C PRO A 155 27.31 -20.89 6.64
N ALA A 156 26.28 -20.66 5.82
CA ALA A 156 26.36 -20.80 4.36
C ALA A 156 27.29 -19.74 3.75
N MET A 157 27.16 -18.48 4.19
CA MET A 157 28.07 -17.41 3.75
C MET A 157 29.53 -17.71 4.13
N ARG A 158 29.76 -18.40 5.26
CA ARG A 158 31.10 -18.79 5.71
C ARG A 158 31.70 -19.91 4.84
N SER A 159 30.91 -20.90 4.42
CA SER A 159 31.40 -21.94 3.52
C SER A 159 31.70 -21.39 2.13
N GLU A 160 30.80 -20.57 1.58
CA GLU A 160 31.00 -19.90 0.28
C GLU A 160 32.26 -19.02 0.29
N ALA A 161 32.45 -18.24 1.36
CA ALA A 161 33.67 -17.48 1.53
C ALA A 161 34.89 -18.40 1.55
N GLY A 162 34.87 -19.47 2.36
CA GLY A 162 35.95 -20.45 2.45
C GLY A 162 36.36 -21.06 1.11
N GLU A 163 35.39 -21.40 0.25
CA GLU A 163 35.65 -21.90 -1.11
C GLU A 163 36.26 -20.82 -2.02
N CYS A 164 35.81 -19.58 -1.91
CA CYS A 164 36.35 -18.44 -2.66
C CYS A 164 37.80 -18.10 -2.27
N TRP A 165 38.20 -18.33 -1.02
CA TRP A 165 39.59 -18.15 -0.56
C TRP A 165 40.54 -19.29 -0.98
N LEU A 166 40.02 -20.38 -1.56
CA LEU A 166 40.80 -21.55 -2.01
C LEU A 166 41.04 -21.59 -3.54
N VAL A 167 40.53 -20.59 -4.28
CA VAL A 167 40.77 -20.35 -5.71
C VAL A 167 41.73 -19.17 -5.88
#